data_AF-A0A2P5LK08-F1
#
_entry.id   AF-A0A2P5LK08-F1
#
_cell.length_a   1.000
_cell.length_b   1.000
_cell.length_c   1.000
_cell.angle_alpha   90.00
_cell.angle_beta   90.00
_cell.angle_gamma   90.00
#
_symmetry.space_group_name_H-M   'P 1'
#
loop_
_entity.id
_entity.type
_entity.pdbx_description
1 polymer ?
#
loop_
_entity_poly.entity_id
_entity_poly.type
_entity_poly.pdbx_seq_one_letter_code
_entity_poly.pdbx_strand_id
1 'polypeptide(L)'
;MEKSWKEAIKKVLAESSIPLHYTEISEQILSRGYYVTDGATPAATVNAQLTSSIKHDGEKSPFMRVGKGLFALKNSLATSIALSPASIPDKLEALAESDMESSDSIIQSFGMYWQRDLVVWRNDSKMYGKQQALSKPVDFGKQKGIYILYDHHTVVYVGRSIDRPLGKRLFEHTVDRLGSRWNRFSWFGLLDVTQEGSLREISLNTSLAGLVATLEALLIEALEPPQNRKRGDDFSAMEYIQDIDPELKEREIQNTLRSIEQKMRGGS
;
A
#
# COMPACT_ATOMS: atom_id res chain seq x y z
N MET A 1 22.34 7.53 18.83
CA MET A 1 20.91 7.27 19.07
C MET A 1 20.54 6.10 18.21
N GLU A 2 20.14 4.99 18.84
CA GLU A 2 19.58 3.83 18.15
C GLU A 2 18.31 4.28 17.44
N LYS A 3 18.33 4.34 16.10
CA LYS A 3 17.14 4.70 15.33
C LYS A 3 16.13 3.56 15.49
N SER A 4 15.11 3.73 16.32
CA SER A 4 13.99 2.78 16.44
C SER A 4 12.75 3.34 15.76
N TRP A 5 11.83 2.46 15.34
CA TRP A 5 10.52 2.88 14.83
C TRP A 5 9.76 3.75 15.84
N LYS A 6 9.77 3.39 17.13
CA LYS A 6 9.08 4.14 18.19
C LYS A 6 9.59 5.58 18.30
N GLU A 7 10.91 5.78 18.23
CA GLU A 7 11.50 7.12 18.25
C GLU A 7 11.19 7.92 16.98
N ALA A 8 11.26 7.29 15.81
CA ALA A 8 10.95 7.93 14.53
C ALA A 8 9.47 8.36 14.46
N ILE A 9 8.55 7.51 14.91
CA ILE A 9 7.11 7.81 15.03
C ILE A 9 6.89 9.00 15.96
N LYS A 10 7.50 8.97 17.16
CA LYS A 10 7.39 10.08 18.11
C LYS A 10 7.89 11.39 17.52
N LYS A 11 8.98 11.35 16.76
CA LYS A 11 9.54 12.54 16.10
C LYS A 11 8.58 13.12 15.05
N VAL A 12 8.05 12.29 14.14
CA VAL A 12 7.09 12.74 13.12
C VAL A 12 5.84 13.33 13.76
N LEU A 13 5.27 12.65 14.76
CA LEU A 13 4.06 13.15 15.43
C LEU A 13 4.32 14.40 16.29
N ALA A 14 5.54 14.62 16.78
CA ALA A 14 5.91 15.86 17.47
C ALA A 14 6.08 17.05 16.52
N GLU A 15 6.48 16.78 15.28
CA GLU A 15 6.61 17.78 14.22
C GLU A 15 5.26 18.09 13.54
N SER A 16 4.22 17.30 13.79
CA SER A 16 2.86 17.50 13.27
C SER A 16 1.96 18.21 14.28
N SER A 17 1.19 19.20 13.82
CA SER A 17 0.15 19.87 14.62
C SER A 17 -1.22 19.20 14.50
N ILE A 18 -1.36 18.20 13.62
CA ILE A 18 -2.61 17.47 13.38
C ILE A 18 -2.37 15.95 13.53
N PRO A 19 -3.41 15.18 13.86
CA PRO A 19 -3.33 13.73 13.81
C PRO A 19 -2.98 13.24 12.41
N LEU A 20 -2.14 12.22 12.32
CA LEU A 20 -1.69 11.64 11.05
C LEU A 20 -2.12 10.18 10.93
N HIS A 21 -2.39 9.74 9.70
CA HIS A 21 -2.66 8.34 9.43
C HIS A 21 -1.36 7.53 9.46
N TYR A 22 -1.38 6.27 9.93
CA TYR A 22 -0.16 5.46 10.09
C TYR A 22 0.64 5.29 8.78
N THR A 23 -0.03 5.29 7.62
CA THR A 23 0.62 5.25 6.30
C THR A 23 1.44 6.51 6.04
N GLU A 24 0.88 7.68 6.35
CA GLU A 24 1.53 8.97 6.23
C GLU A 24 2.69 9.11 7.24
N ILE A 25 2.50 8.65 8.47
CA ILE A 25 3.57 8.60 9.48
C ILE A 25 4.76 7.79 8.93
N SER A 26 4.49 6.60 8.38
CA SER A 26 5.52 5.77 7.75
C SER A 26 6.23 6.49 6.60
N GLU A 27 5.48 7.15 5.72
CA GLU A 27 6.05 7.87 4.58
C GLU A 27 6.95 9.03 5.02
N GLN A 28 6.51 9.82 6.00
CA GLN A 28 7.29 10.92 6.55
C GLN A 28 8.56 10.43 7.27
N ILE A 29 8.49 9.29 7.96
CA ILE A 29 9.67 8.68 8.60
C ILE A 29 10.75 8.34 7.56
N LEU A 30 10.35 7.68 6.47
CA LEU A 30 11.30 7.22 5.45
C LEU A 30 11.82 8.40 4.61
N SER A 31 10.95 9.28 4.13
CA SER A 31 11.33 10.43 3.30
C SER A 31 12.25 11.42 4.01
N ARG A 32 12.07 11.61 5.33
CA ARG A 32 12.94 12.47 6.16
C ARG A 32 14.19 11.76 6.69
N GLY A 33 14.40 10.49 6.36
CA GLY A 33 15.58 9.70 6.79
C GLY A 33 15.66 9.44 8.29
N TYR A 34 14.51 9.53 9.00
CA TYR A 34 14.43 9.27 10.43
C TYR A 34 14.62 7.79 10.75
N TYR A 35 14.26 6.92 9.81
CA TYR A 35 14.52 5.49 9.86
C TYR A 35 14.82 4.97 8.44
N VAL A 36 15.59 3.87 8.35
CA VAL A 36 15.83 3.16 7.08
C VAL A 36 15.29 1.76 7.25
N THR A 37 14.36 1.36 6.37
CA THR A 37 13.72 0.05 6.40
C THR A 37 14.36 -0.90 5.39
N ASP A 38 14.47 -2.17 5.75
CA ASP A 38 14.73 -3.30 4.86
C ASP A 38 13.47 -4.16 4.61
N GLY A 39 12.37 -3.83 5.30
CA GLY A 39 11.07 -4.50 5.19
C GLY A 39 10.19 -3.97 4.06
N ALA A 40 9.23 -4.80 3.65
CA ALA A 40 8.25 -4.53 2.60
C ALA A 40 7.03 -3.74 3.08
N THR A 41 6.67 -3.85 4.35
CA THR A 41 5.42 -3.30 4.93
C THR A 41 5.66 -2.28 6.04
N PRO A 42 6.36 -1.15 5.76
CA PRO A 42 6.68 -0.16 6.78
C PRO A 42 5.41 0.48 7.41
N ALA A 43 4.34 0.67 6.65
CA ALA A 43 3.08 1.21 7.20
C ALA A 43 2.44 0.27 8.22
N ALA A 44 2.38 -1.03 7.92
CA ALA A 44 1.88 -2.04 8.85
C ALA A 44 2.76 -2.13 10.10
N THR A 45 4.08 -2.00 9.93
CA THR A 45 5.04 -1.96 11.04
C THR A 45 4.77 -0.77 11.97
N VAL A 46 4.56 0.43 11.41
CA VAL A 46 4.20 1.63 12.18
C VAL A 46 2.89 1.44 12.95
N ASN A 47 1.85 0.91 12.29
CA ASN A 47 0.57 0.64 12.95
C ASN A 47 0.74 -0.34 14.11
N ALA A 48 1.45 -1.45 13.90
CA ALA A 48 1.72 -2.44 14.95
C ALA A 48 2.48 -1.85 16.15
N GLN A 49 3.45 -0.97 15.91
CA GLN A 49 4.18 -0.27 16.99
C GLN A 49 3.27 0.66 17.80
N LEU A 50 2.40 1.41 17.12
CA LEU A 50 1.43 2.32 17.74
C LEU A 50 0.40 1.54 18.57
N THR A 51 -0.27 0.55 17.96
CA THR A 51 -1.28 -0.28 18.64
C THR A 51 -0.66 -1.04 19.82
N SER A 52 0.52 -1.63 19.64
CA SER A 52 1.21 -2.36 20.72
C SER A 52 1.59 -1.44 21.88
N SER A 53 2.10 -0.24 21.61
CA SER A 53 2.45 0.71 22.66
C SER A 53 1.20 1.18 23.41
N ILE A 54 0.10 1.48 22.73
CA ILE A 54 -1.17 1.86 23.37
C ILE A 54 -1.71 0.72 24.24
N LYS A 55 -1.70 -0.51 23.71
CA LYS A 55 -2.23 -1.69 24.42
C LYS A 55 -1.41 -2.09 25.65
N HIS A 56 -0.07 -2.09 25.54
CA HIS A 56 0.80 -2.58 26.62
C HIS A 56 1.23 -1.47 27.59
N ASP A 57 1.49 -0.25 27.10
CA ASP A 57 1.96 0.86 27.95
C ASP A 57 0.77 1.64 28.56
N GLY A 58 -0.44 1.51 27.99
CA GLY A 58 -1.67 2.15 28.49
C GLY A 58 -1.50 3.65 28.69
N GLU A 59 -1.74 4.12 29.92
CA GLU A 59 -1.60 5.54 30.24
C GLU A 59 -0.19 6.11 30.02
N LYS A 60 0.84 5.26 30.13
CA LYS A 60 2.25 5.66 29.92
C LYS A 60 2.61 5.75 28.44
N SER A 61 1.76 5.28 27.53
CA SER A 61 1.98 5.43 26.10
C SER A 61 2.03 6.91 25.71
N PRO A 62 3.05 7.37 24.97
CA PRO A 62 3.09 8.74 24.46
C PRO A 62 2.08 8.96 23.32
N PHE A 63 1.54 7.87 22.74
CA PHE A 63 0.66 7.87 21.60
C PHE A 63 -0.80 7.72 22.03
N MET A 64 -1.70 8.30 21.23
CA MET A 64 -3.13 8.08 21.35
C MET A 64 -3.76 7.90 19.96
N ARG A 65 -4.75 7.00 19.88
CA ARG A 65 -5.59 6.83 18.69
C ARG A 65 -6.75 7.82 18.78
N VAL A 66 -6.96 8.61 17.73
CA VAL A 66 -8.04 9.61 17.67
C VAL A 66 -9.11 9.27 16.63
N GLY A 67 -8.84 8.27 15.79
CA GLY A 67 -9.77 7.76 14.78
C GLY A 67 -9.24 6.48 14.13
N LYS A 68 -9.97 5.96 13.13
CA LYS A 68 -9.55 4.78 12.36
C LYS A 68 -8.22 5.07 11.65
N GLY A 69 -7.16 4.38 12.07
CA GLY A 69 -5.80 4.56 11.55
C GLY A 69 -5.13 5.92 11.86
N LEU A 70 -5.79 6.82 12.58
CA LEU A 70 -5.30 8.17 12.91
C LEU A 70 -4.72 8.23 14.33
N PHE A 71 -3.51 8.76 14.43
CA PHE A 71 -2.74 8.82 15.69
C PHE A 71 -2.17 10.21 15.96
N ALA A 72 -2.01 10.53 17.24
CA ALA A 72 -1.42 11.77 17.73
C ALA A 72 -0.56 11.54 19.00
N LEU A 73 0.21 12.54 19.42
CA LEU A 73 0.88 12.55 20.73
C LEU A 73 -0.04 13.15 21.80
N LYS A 74 -0.11 12.50 22.98
CA LYS A 74 -0.88 12.98 24.14
C LYS A 74 -0.55 14.44 24.52
N ASN A 75 0.73 14.82 24.48
CA ASN A 75 1.15 16.18 24.87
C ASN A 75 0.88 17.26 23.81
N SER A 76 0.56 16.91 22.56
CA SER A 76 0.29 17.90 21.51
C SER A 76 -1.11 18.51 21.61
N LEU A 77 -2.09 17.76 22.12
CA LEU A 77 -3.47 18.24 22.32
C LEU A 77 -3.62 19.19 23.51
N ALA A 78 -2.70 19.15 24.48
CA ALA A 78 -2.69 20.12 25.58
C ALA A 78 -2.45 21.57 25.09
N THR A 79 -1.88 21.73 23.88
CA THR A 79 -1.64 23.06 23.28
C THR A 79 -2.84 23.56 22.45
N SER A 80 -3.70 22.66 21.95
CA SER A 80 -4.88 23.03 21.15
C SER A 80 -6.19 23.13 21.95
N ILE A 81 -6.28 22.54 23.14
CA ILE A 81 -7.46 22.66 24.03
C ILE A 81 -7.58 24.07 24.67
N ALA A 82 -6.53 24.89 24.63
CA ALA A 82 -6.57 26.25 25.17
C ALA A 82 -7.47 27.23 24.38
N LEU A 83 -8.11 26.82 23.27
CA LEU A 83 -8.93 27.72 22.43
C LEU A 83 -10.39 27.28 22.20
N SER A 84 -10.93 26.24 22.83
CA SER A 84 -12.39 25.99 22.82
C SER A 84 -12.84 25.06 23.96
N PRO A 85 -13.52 25.58 25.01
CA PRO A 85 -14.13 24.75 26.03
C PRO A 85 -15.57 24.40 25.64
N ALA A 86 -15.77 23.34 24.88
CA ALA A 86 -17.09 22.71 24.79
C ALA A 86 -16.96 21.23 24.40
N SER A 87 -17.18 20.38 25.41
CA SER A 87 -17.54 18.94 25.34
C SER A 87 -16.58 18.01 24.60
N ILE A 88 -16.01 17.03 25.32
CA ILE A 88 -16.12 15.57 25.10
C ILE A 88 -15.05 14.90 26.00
N PRO A 89 -15.41 14.40 27.20
CA PRO A 89 -14.63 13.34 27.84
C PRO A 89 -15.23 11.95 27.57
N ASP A 90 -16.56 11.80 27.66
CA ASP A 90 -17.17 10.46 27.80
C ASP A 90 -17.39 9.69 26.49
N LYS A 91 -17.24 10.33 25.31
CA LYS A 91 -17.55 9.68 24.01
C LYS A 91 -16.33 9.09 23.30
N LEU A 92 -15.13 9.40 23.78
CA LEU A 92 -13.86 8.97 23.17
C LEU A 92 -13.41 7.57 23.65
N GLU A 93 -13.71 7.22 24.90
CA GLU A 93 -13.33 5.92 25.47
C GLU A 93 -14.18 4.77 24.94
N ALA A 94 -15.49 4.99 24.71
CA ALA A 94 -16.39 3.98 24.18
C ALA A 94 -16.16 3.64 22.69
N LEU A 95 -15.54 4.54 21.92
CA LEU A 95 -15.16 4.30 20.51
C LEU A 95 -13.80 3.61 20.37
N ALA A 96 -12.99 3.57 21.43
CA ALA A 96 -11.66 2.97 21.41
C ALA A 96 -11.68 1.45 21.61
N GLU A 97 -12.70 0.90 22.28
CA GLU A 97 -12.79 -0.54 22.59
C GLU A 97 -13.42 -1.39 21.47
N SER A 98 -14.30 -0.84 20.62
CA SER A 98 -14.99 -1.61 19.58
C SER A 98 -14.21 -1.78 18.26
N ASP A 99 -13.05 -1.15 18.16
CA ASP A 99 -12.28 -0.99 16.91
C ASP A 99 -11.00 -1.85 16.90
N MET A 100 -11.03 -2.96 17.65
CA MET A 100 -10.02 -4.02 17.61
C MET A 100 -10.07 -4.78 16.28
N GLU A 101 -9.34 -4.25 15.29
CA GLU A 101 -8.55 -4.95 14.28
C GLU A 101 -9.13 -6.27 13.72
N SER A 102 -10.27 -6.18 13.05
CA SER A 102 -10.52 -6.98 11.85
C SER A 102 -10.48 -6.02 10.67
N SER A 103 -9.52 -6.18 9.76
CA SER A 103 -9.74 -5.65 8.41
C SER A 103 -10.92 -6.43 7.83
N ASP A 104 -12.13 -5.91 8.01
CA ASP A 104 -13.34 -6.47 7.41
C ASP A 104 -13.27 -6.51 5.86
N SER A 105 -12.19 -5.96 5.29
CA SER A 105 -11.92 -6.05 3.87
C SER A 105 -11.25 -7.35 3.47
N ILE A 106 -11.81 -7.96 2.43
CA ILE A 106 -11.31 -9.19 1.80
C ILE A 106 -10.07 -8.89 0.94
N ILE A 107 -9.96 -7.67 0.40
CA ILE A 107 -8.80 -7.25 -0.39
C ILE A 107 -7.69 -6.78 0.56
N GLN A 108 -6.52 -7.38 0.44
CA GLN A 108 -5.35 -7.08 1.28
C GLN A 108 -4.44 -6.03 0.66
N SER A 109 -4.29 -6.09 -0.66
CA SER A 109 -3.44 -5.18 -1.42
C SER A 109 -3.95 -5.04 -2.84
N PHE A 110 -3.59 -3.94 -3.49
CA PHE A 110 -3.94 -3.72 -4.88
C PHE A 110 -2.86 -2.89 -5.58
N GLY A 111 -2.91 -2.87 -6.90
CA GLY A 111 -2.09 -1.99 -7.72
C GLY A 111 -2.91 -1.45 -8.88
N MET A 112 -2.83 -0.14 -9.12
CA MET A 112 -3.64 0.54 -10.13
C MET A 112 -2.83 0.92 -11.36
N TYR A 113 -3.38 0.61 -12.55
CA TYR A 113 -2.87 1.04 -13.86
C TYR A 113 -1.38 0.77 -14.11
N TRP A 114 -0.87 -0.35 -13.57
CA TRP A 114 0.47 -0.85 -13.80
C TRP A 114 0.71 -1.04 -15.29
N GLN A 115 1.89 -0.65 -15.74
CA GLN A 115 2.29 -0.65 -17.13
C GLN A 115 2.77 -2.05 -17.54
N ARG A 116 2.33 -2.49 -18.71
CA ARG A 116 2.66 -3.80 -19.26
C ARG A 116 4.14 -3.94 -19.63
N ASP A 117 4.76 -2.88 -20.08
CA ASP A 117 6.15 -2.85 -20.57
C ASP A 117 7.19 -2.88 -19.44
N LEU A 118 6.80 -2.57 -18.20
CA LEU A 118 7.65 -2.67 -17.01
C LEU A 118 7.72 -4.09 -16.41
N VAL A 119 7.15 -5.08 -17.09
CA VAL A 119 7.12 -6.49 -16.68
C VAL A 119 7.87 -7.36 -17.69
N VAL A 120 8.71 -8.27 -17.21
CA VAL A 120 9.28 -9.33 -18.07
C VAL A 120 8.31 -10.50 -18.15
N TRP A 121 7.66 -10.63 -19.30
CA TRP A 121 6.63 -11.64 -19.56
C TRP A 121 7.21 -13.03 -19.80
N ARG A 122 6.89 -13.96 -18.90
CA ARG A 122 7.23 -15.40 -18.92
C ARG A 122 6.20 -16.21 -18.13
N ASN A 123 6.27 -17.55 -18.18
CA ASN A 123 5.28 -18.40 -17.51
C ASN A 123 5.21 -18.17 -15.99
N ASP A 124 6.32 -17.75 -15.36
CA ASP A 124 6.44 -17.34 -13.96
C ASP A 124 6.62 -15.82 -13.83
N SER A 125 5.89 -15.03 -14.63
CA SER A 125 5.98 -13.56 -14.64
C SER A 125 5.93 -12.98 -13.23
N LYS A 126 6.96 -12.18 -12.91
CA LYS A 126 7.09 -11.48 -11.65
C LYS A 126 6.54 -10.07 -11.79
N MET A 127 5.89 -9.59 -10.75
CA MET A 127 5.10 -8.36 -10.77
C MET A 127 5.54 -7.51 -9.59
N TYR A 128 6.59 -6.70 -9.77
CA TYR A 128 7.19 -5.97 -8.67
C TYR A 128 6.38 -4.72 -8.30
N GLY A 129 6.11 -4.56 -7.01
CA GLY A 129 5.49 -3.35 -6.47
C GLY A 129 6.07 -2.96 -5.11
N LYS A 130 5.96 -1.68 -4.76
CA LYS A 130 6.42 -1.10 -3.49
C LYS A 130 5.30 -0.33 -2.81
N GLN A 131 5.21 -0.48 -1.49
CA GLN A 131 4.28 0.31 -0.68
C GLN A 131 4.74 1.77 -0.58
N GLN A 132 6.05 1.99 -0.47
CA GLN A 132 6.67 3.32 -0.41
C GLN A 132 7.97 3.31 -1.21
N ALA A 133 8.44 4.45 -1.72
CA ALA A 133 9.61 4.51 -2.60
C ALA A 133 10.87 3.82 -2.01
N LEU A 134 11.03 3.89 -0.69
CA LEU A 134 12.15 3.31 0.06
C LEU A 134 11.86 1.93 0.67
N SER A 135 10.67 1.35 0.45
CA SER A 135 10.35 0.01 0.93
C SER A 135 10.95 -1.07 0.03
N LYS A 136 11.13 -2.27 0.59
CA LYS A 136 11.52 -3.45 -0.19
C LYS A 136 10.44 -3.75 -1.26
N PRO A 137 10.83 -3.99 -2.53
CA PRO A 137 9.89 -4.44 -3.55
C PRO A 137 9.37 -5.86 -3.28
N VAL A 138 8.12 -6.09 -3.65
CA VAL A 138 7.37 -7.34 -3.45
C VAL A 138 6.95 -7.89 -4.80
N ASP A 139 7.10 -9.20 -5.00
CA ASP A 139 6.61 -9.88 -6.20
C ASP A 139 5.15 -10.34 -6.03
N PHE A 140 4.24 -9.68 -6.74
CA PHE A 140 2.81 -9.97 -6.78
C PHE A 140 2.42 -11.02 -7.82
N GLY A 141 3.37 -11.65 -8.52
CA GLY A 141 3.10 -12.64 -9.55
C GLY A 141 2.26 -13.82 -9.04
N LYS A 142 2.38 -14.17 -7.75
CA LYS A 142 1.62 -15.26 -7.09
C LYS A 142 0.27 -14.83 -6.51
N GLN A 143 -0.13 -13.58 -6.67
CA GLN A 143 -1.35 -13.05 -6.06
C GLN A 143 -2.61 -13.75 -6.60
N LYS A 144 -3.63 -13.85 -5.75
CA LYS A 144 -4.97 -14.33 -6.07
C LYS A 144 -5.97 -13.19 -5.96
N GLY A 145 -7.01 -13.20 -6.77
CA GLY A 145 -8.06 -12.17 -6.76
C GLY A 145 -8.56 -11.80 -8.15
N ILE A 146 -8.76 -10.51 -8.39
CA ILE A 146 -9.35 -9.96 -9.62
C ILE A 146 -8.32 -9.05 -10.29
N TYR A 147 -8.32 -9.00 -11.62
CA TYR A 147 -7.54 -8.04 -12.38
C TYR A 147 -8.36 -7.45 -13.52
N ILE A 148 -7.95 -6.25 -13.95
CA ILE A 148 -8.55 -5.48 -15.02
C ILE A 148 -7.46 -5.17 -16.02
N LEU A 149 -7.71 -5.37 -17.31
CA LEU A 149 -6.84 -4.98 -18.40
C LEU A 149 -7.39 -3.74 -19.07
N TYR A 150 -6.50 -2.79 -19.38
CA TYR A 150 -6.85 -1.53 -20.01
C TYR A 150 -6.07 -1.32 -21.30
N ASP A 151 -6.74 -0.71 -22.26
CA ASP A 151 -6.09 0.07 -23.31
C ASP A 151 -6.20 1.55 -22.94
N HIS A 152 -5.09 2.13 -22.51
CA HIS A 152 -5.02 3.44 -21.88
C HIS A 152 -5.93 3.51 -20.64
N HIS A 153 -7.09 4.17 -20.74
CA HIS A 153 -8.10 4.26 -19.69
C HIS A 153 -9.35 3.41 -19.96
N THR A 154 -9.43 2.76 -21.13
CA THR A 154 -10.58 1.93 -21.49
C THR A 154 -10.41 0.53 -20.94
N VAL A 155 -11.38 0.06 -20.17
CA VAL A 155 -11.45 -1.34 -19.71
C VAL A 155 -11.68 -2.26 -20.90
N VAL A 156 -10.77 -3.20 -21.12
CA VAL A 156 -10.83 -4.17 -22.23
C VAL A 156 -11.24 -5.56 -21.74
N TYR A 157 -10.84 -5.92 -20.52
CA TYR A 157 -11.12 -7.24 -19.95
C TYR A 157 -11.07 -7.20 -18.43
N VAL A 158 -11.91 -8.02 -17.79
CA VAL A 158 -11.86 -8.29 -16.35
C VAL A 158 -11.72 -9.79 -16.15
N GLY A 159 -10.78 -10.20 -15.32
CA GLY A 159 -10.47 -11.60 -15.08
C GLY A 159 -10.27 -11.93 -13.61
N ARG A 160 -10.30 -13.23 -13.30
CA ARG A 160 -10.01 -13.78 -11.97
C ARG A 160 -8.75 -14.64 -11.99
N SER A 161 -8.08 -14.68 -10.84
CA SER A 161 -6.86 -15.43 -10.54
C SER A 161 -7.07 -16.22 -9.25
N ILE A 162 -7.44 -17.51 -9.35
CA ILE A 162 -7.68 -18.38 -8.18
C ILE A 162 -6.80 -19.63 -8.30
N ASP A 163 -7.11 -20.49 -9.27
CA ASP A 163 -6.38 -21.75 -9.50
C ASP A 163 -5.01 -21.53 -10.15
N ARG A 164 -4.91 -20.44 -10.92
CA ARG A 164 -3.68 -19.97 -11.55
C ARG A 164 -3.32 -18.61 -10.96
N PRO A 165 -2.02 -18.37 -10.66
CA PRO A 165 -1.57 -17.11 -10.08
C PRO A 165 -1.65 -15.96 -11.09
N LEU A 166 -1.65 -14.73 -10.56
CA LEU A 166 -1.88 -13.50 -11.32
C LEU A 166 -0.91 -13.34 -12.50
N GLY A 167 0.38 -13.49 -12.24
CA GLY A 167 1.43 -13.35 -13.25
C GLY A 167 1.25 -14.33 -14.41
N LYS A 168 0.85 -15.58 -14.12
CA LYS A 168 0.55 -16.57 -15.16
C LYS A 168 -0.68 -16.17 -15.99
N ARG A 169 -1.75 -15.70 -15.35
CA ARG A 169 -2.97 -15.26 -16.06
C ARG A 169 -2.70 -14.05 -16.96
N LEU A 170 -1.92 -13.08 -16.48
CA LEU A 170 -1.54 -11.90 -17.26
C LEU A 170 -0.60 -12.29 -18.42
N PHE A 171 0.34 -13.21 -18.20
CA PHE A 171 1.19 -13.76 -19.25
C PHE A 171 0.38 -14.43 -20.37
N GLU A 172 -0.62 -15.25 -20.04
CA GLU A 172 -1.52 -15.87 -21.03
C GLU A 172 -2.18 -14.80 -21.93
N HIS A 173 -2.55 -13.64 -21.38
CA HIS A 173 -3.12 -12.51 -22.13
C HIS A 173 -2.12 -11.72 -22.97
N THR A 174 -0.83 -12.05 -22.91
CA THR A 174 0.18 -11.46 -23.81
C THR A 174 0.27 -12.21 -25.14
N VAL A 175 -0.17 -13.47 -25.17
CA VAL A 175 -0.04 -14.37 -26.33
C VAL A 175 -1.39 -14.73 -26.95
N ASP A 176 -2.49 -14.59 -26.21
CA ASP A 176 -3.81 -14.91 -26.72
C ASP A 176 -4.42 -13.78 -27.58
N ARG A 177 -5.72 -13.87 -27.87
CA ARG A 177 -6.46 -12.87 -28.67
C ARG A 177 -6.45 -11.45 -28.08
N LEU A 178 -6.11 -11.29 -26.81
CA LEU A 178 -5.99 -10.00 -26.12
C LEU A 178 -4.55 -9.45 -26.19
N GLY A 179 -3.59 -10.20 -26.72
CA GLY A 179 -2.16 -9.88 -26.72
C GLY A 179 -1.77 -8.49 -27.23
N SER A 180 -2.54 -7.86 -28.10
CA SER A 180 -2.29 -6.49 -28.61
C SER A 180 -3.32 -5.45 -28.17
N ARG A 181 -4.22 -5.82 -27.26
CA ARG A 181 -5.40 -5.02 -26.89
C ARG A 181 -5.31 -4.35 -25.52
N TRP A 182 -4.16 -4.39 -24.86
CA TRP A 182 -3.98 -3.75 -23.55
C TRP A 182 -2.52 -3.35 -23.33
N ASN A 183 -2.35 -2.23 -22.61
CA ASN A 183 -1.06 -1.66 -22.24
C ASN A 183 -0.94 -1.40 -20.73
N ARG A 184 -2.05 -1.47 -19.98
CA ARG A 184 -2.06 -1.32 -18.52
C ARG A 184 -2.95 -2.36 -17.86
N PHE A 185 -2.76 -2.58 -16.58
CA PHE A 185 -3.59 -3.47 -15.78
C PHE A 185 -3.67 -3.00 -14.33
N SER A 186 -4.80 -3.30 -13.69
CA SER A 186 -4.97 -3.18 -12.24
C SER A 186 -5.21 -4.57 -11.67
N TRP A 187 -4.87 -4.76 -10.41
CA TRP A 187 -5.11 -6.02 -9.71
C TRP A 187 -5.53 -5.76 -8.27
N PHE A 188 -6.40 -6.62 -7.75
CA PHE A 188 -6.95 -6.57 -6.39
C PHE A 188 -6.71 -7.94 -5.76
N GLY A 189 -5.83 -7.96 -4.76
CA GLY A 189 -5.22 -9.15 -4.20
C GLY A 189 -5.81 -9.61 -2.87
N LEU A 190 -5.90 -10.92 -2.69
CA LEU A 190 -6.45 -11.59 -1.50
C LEU A 190 -5.37 -12.11 -0.55
N LEU A 191 -4.14 -12.28 -1.03
CA LEU A 191 -3.00 -12.68 -0.20
C LEU A 191 -2.41 -11.47 0.49
N ASP A 192 -2.07 -11.66 1.76
CA ASP A 192 -1.38 -10.70 2.62
C ASP A 192 0.12 -10.64 2.26
N VAL A 193 0.76 -9.52 2.58
CA VAL A 193 2.19 -9.28 2.34
C VAL A 193 2.93 -9.30 3.66
N THR A 194 3.90 -10.20 3.80
CA THR A 194 4.73 -10.27 5.01
C THR A 194 5.80 -9.18 5.02
N GLN A 195 6.40 -8.91 6.18
CA GLN A 195 7.48 -7.93 6.32
C GLN A 195 8.69 -8.27 5.43
N GLU A 196 8.95 -9.56 5.18
CA GLU A 196 10.02 -10.05 4.31
C GLU A 196 9.69 -9.86 2.81
N GLY A 197 8.46 -9.46 2.47
CA GLY A 197 8.00 -9.27 1.10
C GLY A 197 7.52 -10.55 0.42
N SER A 198 7.07 -11.54 1.19
CA SER A 198 6.43 -12.74 0.65
C SER A 198 4.91 -12.64 0.72
N LEU A 199 4.21 -13.35 -0.18
CA LEU A 199 2.75 -13.45 -0.14
C LEU A 199 2.31 -14.62 0.75
N ARG A 200 1.28 -14.41 1.55
CA ARG A 200 0.73 -15.42 2.47
C ARG A 200 -0.79 -15.49 2.40
N GLU A 201 -1.33 -16.70 2.42
CA GLU A 201 -2.77 -16.93 2.56
C GLU A 201 -3.25 -16.59 3.98
N ILE A 202 -4.42 -15.97 4.05
CA ILE A 202 -5.09 -15.64 5.31
C ILE A 202 -6.49 -16.23 5.32
N SER A 203 -6.98 -16.54 6.52
CA SER A 203 -8.37 -16.96 6.70
C SER A 203 -9.30 -15.77 6.50
N LEU A 204 -10.26 -15.90 5.58
CA LEU A 204 -11.25 -14.86 5.32
C LEU A 204 -12.40 -14.98 6.33
N ASN A 205 -12.45 -14.05 7.27
CA ASN A 205 -13.55 -13.90 8.21
C ASN A 205 -14.20 -12.53 7.99
N THR A 206 -15.16 -12.45 7.06
CA THR A 206 -15.86 -11.21 6.74
C THR A 206 -17.35 -11.33 7.05
N SER A 207 -17.94 -10.25 7.57
CA SER A 207 -19.40 -10.12 7.62
C SER A 207 -19.98 -9.81 6.23
N LEU A 208 -21.29 -9.98 6.05
CA LEU A 208 -21.98 -9.54 4.83
C LEU A 208 -21.80 -8.04 4.59
N ALA A 209 -21.83 -7.23 5.66
CA ALA A 209 -21.60 -5.79 5.58
C ALA A 209 -20.17 -5.49 5.09
N GLY A 210 -19.16 -6.18 5.62
CA GLY A 210 -17.77 -6.06 5.19
C GLY A 210 -17.55 -6.47 3.73
N LEU A 211 -18.23 -7.54 3.28
CA LEU A 211 -18.21 -7.95 1.88
C LEU A 211 -18.82 -6.89 0.96
N VAL A 212 -20.00 -6.36 1.29
CA VAL A 212 -20.65 -5.31 0.49
C VAL A 212 -19.79 -4.05 0.44
N ALA A 213 -19.23 -3.63 1.57
CA ALA A 213 -18.32 -2.49 1.63
C ALA A 213 -17.06 -2.71 0.76
N THR A 214 -16.51 -3.92 0.77
CA THR A 214 -15.35 -4.27 -0.07
C THR A 214 -15.69 -4.22 -1.56
N LEU A 215 -16.86 -4.75 -1.97
CA LEU A 215 -17.31 -4.71 -3.35
C LEU A 215 -17.59 -3.28 -3.83
N GLU A 216 -18.23 -2.46 -2.99
CA GLU A 216 -18.45 -1.04 -3.27
C GLU A 216 -17.11 -0.32 -3.47
N ALA A 217 -16.17 -0.50 -2.55
CA ALA A 217 -14.87 0.16 -2.62
C ALA A 217 -14.06 -0.26 -3.85
N LEU A 218 -14.08 -1.56 -4.22
CA LEU A 218 -13.46 -2.05 -5.46
C LEU A 218 -14.07 -1.36 -6.69
N LEU A 219 -15.40 -1.21 -6.75
CA LEU A 219 -16.07 -0.56 -7.87
C LEU A 219 -15.78 0.95 -7.92
N ILE A 220 -15.70 1.62 -6.77
CA ILE A 220 -15.33 3.04 -6.70
C ILE A 220 -13.90 3.23 -7.21
N GLU A 221 -12.96 2.39 -6.74
CA GLU A 221 -11.55 2.47 -7.11
C GLU A 221 -11.33 2.13 -8.60
N ALA A 222 -11.98 1.09 -9.10
CA ALA A 222 -11.81 0.66 -10.48
C ALA A 222 -12.50 1.54 -11.53
N LEU A 223 -13.64 2.18 -11.17
CA LEU A 223 -14.45 2.95 -12.11
C LEU A 223 -14.29 4.47 -11.97
N GLU A 224 -13.68 4.94 -10.86
CA GLU A 224 -13.51 6.35 -10.51
C GLU A 224 -14.74 7.23 -10.77
N PRO A 225 -15.96 6.81 -10.38
CA PRO A 225 -17.18 7.46 -10.83
C PRO A 225 -17.24 8.93 -10.37
N PRO A 226 -17.58 9.88 -11.26
CA PRO A 226 -17.44 11.32 -10.99
C PRO A 226 -18.34 11.83 -9.86
N GLN A 227 -19.43 11.12 -9.57
CA GLN A 227 -20.40 11.50 -8.52
C GLN A 227 -20.06 10.91 -7.15
N ASN A 228 -19.13 9.94 -7.06
CA ASN A 228 -18.73 9.37 -5.79
C ASN A 228 -17.75 10.32 -5.10
N ARG A 229 -18.23 10.96 -4.04
CA ARG A 229 -17.42 11.82 -3.16
C ARG A 229 -16.53 11.04 -2.20
N LYS A 230 -16.78 9.73 -2.03
CA LYS A 230 -16.04 8.82 -1.14
C LYS A 230 -14.74 8.28 -1.77
N ARG A 231 -13.98 9.11 -2.50
CA ARG A 231 -12.72 8.63 -3.11
C ARG A 231 -11.71 8.30 -2.00
N GLY A 232 -11.07 7.13 -2.05
CA GLY A 232 -9.89 6.77 -1.26
C GLY A 232 -10.08 6.42 0.22
N ASP A 233 -10.98 7.09 0.95
CA ASP A 233 -10.97 7.03 2.44
C ASP A 233 -11.45 5.70 3.05
N ASP A 234 -12.25 4.91 2.34
CA ASP A 234 -12.82 3.64 2.86
C ASP A 234 -12.12 2.39 2.33
N PHE A 235 -11.21 2.50 1.36
CA PHE A 235 -10.48 1.33 0.87
C PHE A 235 -9.30 1.03 1.79
N SER A 236 -9.55 0.20 2.80
CA SER A 236 -8.54 -0.16 3.80
C SER A 236 -7.37 -1.00 3.26
N ALA A 237 -7.44 -1.44 2.00
CA ALA A 237 -6.38 -2.21 1.36
C ALA A 237 -5.18 -1.31 1.07
N MET A 238 -3.97 -1.86 1.12
CA MET A 238 -2.77 -1.11 0.82
C MET A 238 -2.50 -1.09 -0.69
N GLU A 239 -2.38 0.11 -1.27
CA GLU A 239 -1.90 0.26 -2.65
C GLU A 239 -0.39 -0.02 -2.72
N TYR A 240 0.01 -0.73 -3.78
CA TYR A 240 1.39 -0.88 -4.19
C TYR A 240 1.61 -0.21 -5.54
N ILE A 241 2.61 0.66 -5.58
CA ILE A 241 3.05 1.33 -6.79
C ILE A 241 4.00 0.39 -7.54
N GLN A 242 3.82 0.28 -8.85
CA GLN A 242 4.65 -0.60 -9.67
C GLN A 242 6.13 -0.21 -9.59
N ASP A 243 6.99 -1.21 -9.41
CA ASP A 243 8.43 -1.07 -9.54
C ASP A 243 8.86 -1.76 -10.85
N ILE A 244 9.87 -1.19 -11.53
CA ILE A 244 10.40 -1.78 -12.76
C ILE A 244 11.06 -3.13 -12.45
N ASP A 245 10.84 -4.13 -13.31
CA ASP A 245 11.55 -5.40 -13.19
C ASP A 245 13.07 -5.15 -13.18
N PRO A 246 13.83 -5.68 -12.20
CA PRO A 246 15.28 -5.50 -12.11
C PRO A 246 16.02 -5.87 -13.41
N GLU A 247 15.51 -6.85 -14.14
CA GLU A 247 16.09 -7.28 -15.42
C GLU A 247 15.94 -6.19 -16.50
N LEU A 248 14.81 -5.48 -16.55
CA LEU A 248 14.63 -4.36 -17.48
C LEU A 248 15.53 -3.19 -17.12
N LYS A 249 15.61 -2.86 -15.82
CA LYS A 249 16.49 -1.81 -15.32
C LYS A 249 17.96 -2.07 -15.65
N GLU A 250 18.42 -3.32 -15.50
CA GLU A 250 19.79 -3.70 -15.88
C GLU A 250 20.03 -3.53 -17.38
N ARG A 251 19.10 -3.97 -18.23
CA ARG A 251 19.20 -3.80 -19.69
C ARG A 251 19.27 -2.33 -20.09
N GLU A 252 18.47 -1.46 -19.47
CA GLU A 252 18.53 -0.01 -19.71
C GLU A 252 19.89 0.60 -19.35
N ILE A 253 20.44 0.22 -18.19
CA ILE A 253 21.77 0.68 -17.75
C ILE A 253 22.84 0.23 -18.75
N GLN A 254 22.83 -1.04 -19.14
CA GLN A 254 23.78 -1.58 -20.11
C GLN A 254 23.69 -0.89 -21.48
N ASN A 255 22.47 -0.64 -21.98
CA ASN A 255 22.26 0.07 -23.23
C ASN A 255 22.75 1.52 -23.16
N THR A 256 22.51 2.20 -22.03
CA THR A 256 22.97 3.56 -21.79
C THR A 256 24.50 3.62 -21.79
N LEU A 257 25.17 2.70 -21.07
CA LEU A 257 26.64 2.61 -21.04
C LEU A 257 27.23 2.38 -22.44
N ARG A 258 26.68 1.43 -23.21
CA ARG A 258 27.12 1.18 -24.60
C ARG A 258 26.97 2.42 -25.49
N SER A 259 25.88 3.17 -25.33
CA SER A 259 25.65 4.40 -26.10
C SER A 259 26.66 5.50 -25.78
N ILE A 260 27.07 5.61 -24.51
CA ILE A 260 28.11 6.55 -24.06
C ILE A 260 29.47 6.13 -24.62
N GLU A 261 29.83 4.85 -24.56
CA GLU A 261 31.08 4.34 -25.12
C GLU A 261 31.19 4.59 -26.64
N GLN A 262 30.11 4.38 -27.38
CA GLN A 262 30.07 4.66 -28.82
C GLN A 262 30.26 6.16 -29.13
N LYS A 263 29.63 7.04 -28.35
CA LYS A 263 29.82 8.49 -28.48
C LYS A 263 31.25 8.93 -28.17
N MET A 264 31.89 8.34 -27.16
CA MET A 264 33.29 8.64 -26.83
C MET A 264 34.26 8.14 -27.91
N ARG A 265 33.98 6.99 -28.56
CA ARG A 265 34.80 6.46 -29.67
C ARG A 265 34.58 7.20 -30.99
N GLY A 266 33.38 7.74 -31.23
CA GLY A 266 33.04 8.51 -32.45
C GLY A 266 33.38 10.00 -32.37
N GLY A 267 33.89 10.48 -31.23
CA GLY A 267 34.30 11.88 -31.00
C GLY A 267 35.81 12.11 -31.02
N SER A 268 36.61 11.17 -31.56
CA SER A 268 38.04 11.32 -31.86
C SER A 268 38.28 11.44 -33.36
#